data_AF-Q1GH19-F1
#
_entry.id   AF-Q1GH19-F1
#
_cell.length_a   1.000
_cell.length_b   1.000
_cell.length_c   1.000
_cell.angle_alpha   90.00
_cell.angle_beta   90.00
_cell.angle_gamma   90.00
#
_symmetry.space_group_name_H-M   'P 1'
#
loop_
_entity.id
_entity.type
_entity.pdbx_description
1 polymer ?
#
loop_
_entity_poly.entity_id
_entity_poly.type
_entity_poly.pdbx_seq_one_letter_code
_entity_poly.pdbx_strand_id
1 'polypeptide(L)'
;MSNHADPDTHGHRFGAVVVTVDLALGDCVIRAPQPSKGPLQTIDRQTRFNSLDEIREAYRTQNWLSRKPQQHPHAGDMASALKFAGQRLKAEQERKRRG
;
A
#
# COMPACT_ATOMS: atom_id res chain seq x y z
N MET A 1 5.37 18.92 4.34
CA MET A 1 6.14 17.95 3.54
C MET A 1 5.36 16.66 3.50
N SER A 2 5.35 15.95 2.37
CA SER A 2 4.59 14.71 2.27
C SER A 2 5.30 13.56 2.98
N ASN A 3 4.54 12.71 3.68
CA ASN A 3 5.06 11.52 4.36
C ASN A 3 5.69 10.50 3.39
N HIS A 4 5.46 10.64 2.08
CA HIS A 4 6.03 9.78 1.05
C HIS A 4 7.51 10.07 0.75
N ALA A 5 8.01 11.25 1.11
CA ALA A 5 9.38 11.68 0.83
C ALA A 5 10.41 10.96 1.71
N ASP A 6 10.00 10.49 2.90
CA ASP A 6 10.85 9.74 3.82
C ASP A 6 10.13 8.45 4.27
N PRO A 7 10.25 7.37 3.48
CA PRO A 7 9.67 6.07 3.80
C PRO A 7 10.41 5.32 4.90
N ASP A 8 11.65 5.69 5.22
CA ASP A 8 12.38 5.02 6.30
C ASP A 8 11.84 5.46 7.65
N THR A 9 11.43 6.73 7.77
CA THR A 9 10.82 7.27 8.98
C THR A 9 9.30 7.03 9.05
N HIS A 10 8.59 7.15 7.92
CA HIS A 10 7.11 7.11 7.91
C HIS A 10 6.51 5.84 7.30
N GLY A 11 7.35 4.91 6.84
CA GLY A 11 6.93 3.66 6.22
C GLY A 11 6.54 2.60 7.23
N HIS A 12 5.41 1.94 6.97
CA HIS A 12 4.98 0.74 7.66
C HIS A 12 5.27 -0.49 6.81
N ARG A 13 5.97 -1.48 7.39
CA ARG A 13 6.39 -2.69 6.69
C ARG A 13 5.43 -3.86 6.91
N PHE A 14 5.16 -4.59 5.84
CA PHE A 14 4.39 -5.84 5.80
C PHE A 14 5.21 -6.82 4.95
N GLY A 15 5.97 -7.70 5.60
CA GLY A 15 6.93 -8.56 4.89
C GLY A 15 7.90 -7.73 4.06
N ALA A 16 7.90 -7.94 2.74
CA ALA A 16 8.75 -7.19 1.80
C ALA A 16 8.12 -5.88 1.28
N VAL A 17 6.88 -5.57 1.68
CA VAL A 17 6.11 -4.42 1.22
C VAL A 17 6.21 -3.28 2.24
N VAL A 18 6.44 -2.06 1.77
CA VAL A 18 6.43 -0.84 2.59
C VAL A 18 5.30 0.08 2.14
N VAL A 19 4.49 0.59 3.07
CA VAL A 19 3.46 1.58 2.79
C VAL A 19 3.70 2.85 3.57
N THR A 20 3.58 3.98 2.89
CA THR A 20 3.54 5.32 3.51
C THR A 20 2.14 5.89 3.30
N VAL A 21 1.59 6.56 4.31
CA VAL A 21 0.25 7.16 4.27
C VAL A 21 0.38 8.64 4.56
N ASP A 22 -0.18 9.47 3.70
CA ASP A 22 -0.24 10.92 3.90
C ASP A 22 -1.70 11.31 4.21
N LEU A 23 -1.96 11.54 5.49
CA LEU A 23 -3.30 11.88 6.00
C LEU A 23 -3.76 13.28 5.58
N ALA A 24 -2.82 14.17 5.24
CA ALA A 24 -3.14 15.51 4.78
C ALA A 24 -3.62 15.48 3.33
N LEU A 25 -2.92 14.73 2.47
CA LEU A 25 -3.26 14.56 1.05
C LEU A 25 -4.37 13.51 0.82
N GLY A 26 -4.58 12.60 1.77
CA GLY A 26 -5.63 11.59 1.68
C GLY A 26 -5.27 10.38 0.83
N ASP A 27 -3.98 10.11 0.64
CA ASP A 27 -3.45 9.10 -0.27
C ASP A 27 -2.41 8.19 0.41
N CYS A 28 -1.97 7.16 -0.34
CA CYS A 28 -0.91 6.29 0.11
C CYS A 28 0.04 5.89 -1.04
N VAL A 29 1.26 5.52 -0.67
CA VAL A 29 2.26 4.98 -1.57
C VAL A 29 2.72 3.63 -1.04
N ILE A 30 2.62 2.60 -1.88
CA ILE A 30 3.15 1.26 -1.64
C ILE A 30 4.43 1.07 -2.44
N ARG A 31 5.45 0.52 -1.81
CA ARG A 31 6.69 0.04 -2.40
C ARG A 31 6.76 -1.46 -2.18
N ALA A 32 6.89 -2.22 -3.26
CA ALA A 32 6.89 -3.67 -3.18
C ALA A 32 7.77 -4.29 -4.26
N PRO A 33 8.46 -5.41 -3.94
CA PRO A 33 9.16 -6.19 -4.94
C PRO A 33 8.16 -6.82 -5.91
N GLN A 34 8.45 -6.69 -7.20
CA GLN A 34 7.72 -7.36 -8.27
C GLN A 34 8.66 -8.20 -9.13
N PRO A 35 8.21 -9.38 -9.60
CA PRO A 35 8.98 -10.16 -10.56
C PRO A 35 9.21 -9.34 -11.83
N SER A 36 10.47 -9.19 -12.23
CA SER A 36 10.82 -8.61 -13.52
C SER A 36 10.88 -9.72 -14.58
N LYS A 37 10.47 -9.43 -15.81
CA LYS A 37 10.59 -10.36 -16.94
C LYS A 37 11.99 -10.33 -17.60
N GLY A 38 12.97 -9.67 -16.99
CA GLY A 38 14.34 -9.52 -17.50
C GLY A 38 15.41 -10.14 -16.60
N PRO A 39 16.71 -9.94 -16.88
CA PRO A 39 17.82 -10.55 -16.13
C PRO A 39 17.89 -10.13 -14.65
N LEU A 40 17.21 -9.04 -14.27
CA LEU A 40 17.01 -8.65 -12.88
C LEU A 40 15.88 -9.51 -12.27
N GLN A 41 16.18 -10.31 -11.26
CA GLN A 41 15.23 -11.27 -10.69
C GLN A 41 14.05 -10.60 -9.96
N THR A 42 14.20 -9.36 -9.49
CA THR A 42 13.15 -8.64 -8.77
C THR A 42 13.40 -7.13 -8.86
N ILE A 43 12.35 -6.33 -9.06
CA ILE A 43 12.41 -4.87 -9.03
C ILE A 43 11.46 -4.31 -7.98
N ASP A 44 11.92 -3.33 -7.21
CA ASP A 44 11.03 -2.60 -6.32
C ASP A 44 10.18 -1.62 -7.13
N ARG A 45 8.87 -1.85 -7.15
CA ARG A 45 7.92 -0.95 -7.78
C ARG A 45 7.22 -0.09 -6.73
N GLN A 46 7.09 1.18 -7.07
CA GLN A 46 6.28 2.13 -6.33
C GLN A 46 4.91 2.30 -7.00
N THR A 47 3.84 2.31 -6.21
CA THR A 47 2.48 2.57 -6.68
C THR A 47 1.79 3.54 -5.71
N ARG A 48 1.20 4.61 -6.24
CA ARG A 48 0.45 5.61 -5.48
C ARG A 48 -1.05 5.37 -5.68
N PHE A 49 -1.80 5.47 -4.59
CA PHE A 49 -3.26 5.40 -4.58
C PHE A 49 -3.79 6.70 -4.01
N ASN A 50 -4.52 7.47 -4.81
CA ASN A 50 -4.92 8.85 -4.53
C ASN A 50 -6.21 8.96 -3.71
N SER A 51 -6.91 7.85 -3.48
CA SER A 51 -8.19 7.86 -2.79
C SER A 51 -8.47 6.59 -1.99
N LEU A 52 -9.40 6.69 -1.04
CA LEU A 52 -9.86 5.56 -0.24
C LEU A 52 -10.52 4.47 -1.10
N ASP A 53 -11.19 4.84 -2.19
CA ASP A 53 -11.85 3.87 -3.07
C ASP A 53 -10.83 3.12 -3.94
N GLU A 54 -9.82 3.81 -4.49
CA GLU A 54 -8.68 3.14 -5.15
C GLU A 54 -7.99 2.13 -4.22
N ILE A 55 -7.78 2.52 -2.95
CA ILE A 55 -7.17 1.64 -1.94
C ILE A 55 -8.06 0.42 -1.66
N ARG A 56 -9.38 0.58 -1.60
CA ARG A 56 -10.34 -0.53 -1.37
C ARG A 56 -10.38 -1.50 -2.54
N GLU A 57 -10.41 -0.98 -3.76
CA GLU A 57 -10.38 -1.82 -4.97
C GLU A 57 -9.07 -2.59 -5.07
N ALA A 58 -7.94 -1.90 -4.90
CA ALA A 58 -6.63 -2.54 -4.86
C ALA A 58 -6.55 -3.61 -3.76
N TYR A 59 -7.09 -3.33 -2.56
CA TYR A 59 -7.15 -4.29 -1.47
C TYR A 59 -7.91 -5.55 -1.87
N ARG A 60 -9.09 -5.42 -2.48
CA ARG A 60 -9.89 -6.57 -2.93
C ARG A 60 -9.12 -7.41 -3.94
N THR A 61 -8.46 -6.77 -4.90
CA THR A 61 -7.64 -7.44 -5.91
C THR A 61 -6.48 -8.20 -5.26
N GLN A 62 -5.69 -7.54 -4.42
CA GLN A 62 -4.53 -8.18 -3.76
C GLN A 62 -4.96 -9.29 -2.80
N ASN A 63 -6.08 -9.10 -2.09
CA ASN A 63 -6.65 -10.13 -1.21
C ASN A 63 -7.22 -11.34 -1.98
N TRP A 64 -7.66 -11.15 -3.23
CA TRP A 64 -8.02 -12.27 -4.09
C TRP A 64 -6.77 -12.98 -4.63
N LEU A 65 -5.76 -12.23 -5.08
CA LEU A 65 -4.50 -12.76 -5.59
C LEU A 65 -3.70 -13.51 -4.51
N SER A 66 -3.80 -13.09 -3.25
CA SER A 66 -3.12 -13.75 -2.11
C SER A 66 -3.56 -15.19 -1.89
N ARG A 67 -4.70 -15.61 -2.47
CA ARG A 67 -5.14 -17.01 -2.49
C ARG A 67 -4.25 -17.92 -3.35
N LYS A 68 -3.40 -17.35 -4.19
CA LYS A 68 -2.42 -18.06 -5.03
C LYS A 68 -0.99 -17.58 -4.75
N PRO A 69 -0.44 -17.86 -3.55
CA PRO A 69 0.85 -17.30 -3.12
C PRO A 69 2.03 -17.75 -3.99
N GLN A 70 1.94 -18.93 -4.63
CA GLN A 70 2.97 -19.40 -5.56
C GLN A 70 3.10 -18.52 -6.82
N GLN A 71 2.01 -17.90 -7.26
CA GLN A 71 1.98 -17.00 -8.42
C GLN A 71 2.15 -15.53 -7.99
N HIS A 72 1.70 -15.21 -6.78
CA HIS A 72 1.68 -13.85 -6.24
C HIS A 72 2.23 -13.83 -4.80
N PRO A 73 3.55 -13.99 -4.63
CA PRO A 73 4.17 -14.17 -3.31
C PRO A 73 3.97 -12.97 -2.37
N HIS A 74 3.82 -11.76 -2.91
CA HIS A 74 3.67 -10.52 -2.12
C HIS A 74 2.24 -10.00 -2.05
N ALA A 75 1.25 -10.69 -2.64
CA ALA A 75 -0.13 -10.19 -2.66
C ALA A 75 -0.76 -10.11 -1.26
N GLY A 76 -0.43 -11.04 -0.36
CA GLY A 76 -0.90 -10.98 1.04
C GLY A 76 -0.35 -9.78 1.82
N ASP A 77 0.94 -9.49 1.63
CA ASP A 77 1.61 -8.33 2.22
C ASP A 77 1.03 -7.02 1.68
N MET A 78 0.84 -6.92 0.36
CA MET A 78 0.19 -5.77 -0.28
C MET A 78 -1.24 -5.57 0.23
N ALA A 79 -2.02 -6.64 0.38
CA ALA A 79 -3.38 -6.56 0.90
C ALA A 79 -3.38 -6.04 2.35
N SER A 80 -2.46 -6.50 3.18
CA SER A 80 -2.31 -6.03 4.58
C SER A 80 -1.94 -4.55 4.62
N ALA A 81 -1.00 -4.13 3.77
CA ALA A 81 -0.59 -2.73 3.64
C ALA A 81 -1.74 -1.81 3.18
N LEU A 82 -2.51 -2.24 2.18
CA LEU A 82 -3.68 -1.50 1.67
C LEU A 82 -4.79 -1.40 2.72
N LYS A 83 -5.05 -2.49 3.44
CA LYS A 83 -6.03 -2.50 4.54
C LYS A 83 -5.63 -1.49 5.63
N PHE A 84 -4.36 -1.49 6.02
CA PHE A 84 -3.82 -0.55 7.00
C PHE A 84 -3.96 0.91 6.53
N ALA A 85 -3.56 1.21 5.30
CA ALA A 85 -3.69 2.55 4.74
C ALA A 85 -5.15 3.02 4.68
N GLY A 86 -6.05 2.17 4.21
CA GLY A 86 -7.48 2.47 4.14
C GLY A 86 -8.10 2.73 5.52
N GLN A 87 -7.69 1.98 6.55
CA GLN A 87 -8.15 2.19 7.92
C GLN A 87 -7.66 3.55 8.47
N ARG A 88 -6.39 3.88 8.27
CA ARG A 88 -5.80 5.18 8.69
C ARG A 88 -6.52 6.36 8.05
N LEU A 89 -6.70 6.32 6.72
CA LEU A 89 -7.38 7.38 5.98
C LEU A 89 -8.85 7.52 6.37
N LYS A 90 -9.57 6.41 6.53
CA LYS A 90 -10.97 6.42 6.96
C LYS A 90 -11.12 7.06 8.34
N ALA A 91 -10.27 6.68 9.29
CA ALA A 91 -10.29 7.23 10.64
C ALA A 91 -10.04 8.76 10.63
N GLU A 92 -9.10 9.23 9.81
CA GLU A 92 -8.83 10.66 9.68
C GLU A 92 -10.00 11.41 9.02
N GLN A 93 -10.64 10.84 7.98
CA GLN A 93 -11.83 11.43 7.38
C GLN A 93 -13.00 11.53 8.37
N GLU A 94 -13.20 10.50 9.19
CA GLU A 94 -14.21 10.52 10.26
C GLU A 94 -13.89 11.56 11.34
N ARG A 95 -12.62 11.70 11.71
CA ARG A 95 -12.15 12.73 12.65
C ARG A 95 -12.44 14.15 12.12
N LYS A 96 -12.08 14.41 10.85
CA LYS A 96 -12.33 15.71 10.19
C LYS A 96 -13.82 16.04 10.02
N ARG A 97 -14.71 15.04 9.97
CA ARG A 97 -16.17 15.24 9.88
C ARG A 97 -16.84 15.54 11.23
N ARG A 98 -16.16 15.25 12.35
CA ARG A 98 -16.71 15.40 13.71
C ARG A 98 -16.19 16.63 14.45
N GLY A 99 -15.08 17.21 13.99
CA GLY A 99 -14.55 18.49 14.48
C GLY A 99 -15.08 19.64 13.65
#